data_AF-A0A932CDH1-F1
#
_entry.id   AF-A0A932CDH1-F1
#
_cell.length_a   1.000
_cell.length_b   1.000
_cell.length_c   1.000
_cell.angle_alpha   90.00
_cell.angle_beta   90.00
_cell.angle_gamma   90.00
#
_symmetry.space_group_name_H-M   'P 1'
#
loop_
_entity.id
_entity.type
_entity.pdbx_description
1 polymer ?
#
loop_
_entity_poly.entity_id
_entity_poly.type
_entity_poly.pdbx_seq_one_letter_code
_entity_poly.pdbx_strand_id
1 'polypeptide(L)'
;MEDLNRVKERIEKLRADINRHNYLYYVLDSPEISDAEHDALMRELRLLEEEYPRFLTPDSPTQRVGAAPVEAFGVVEHPVPLLSLANAFSDDELFAWYNRTARLAGERKFDLTCEHKIDGLAVSLMYTNGHFTTGATRG
;
A
#
# COMPACT_ATOMS: atom_id res chain seq x y z
N MET A 1 -27.17 -20.36 -14.73
CA MET A 1 -26.18 -20.65 -13.67
C MET A 1 -24.78 -20.76 -14.25
N GLU A 2 -24.58 -21.50 -15.33
CA GLU A 2 -23.29 -21.64 -16.01
C GLU A 2 -22.70 -20.31 -16.51
N ASP A 3 -23.56 -19.43 -17.03
CA ASP A 3 -23.18 -18.10 -17.51
C ASP A 3 -22.67 -17.18 -16.38
N LEU A 4 -23.35 -17.19 -15.23
CA LEU A 4 -22.98 -16.37 -14.07
C LEU A 4 -21.65 -16.82 -13.44
N ASN A 5 -21.34 -18.12 -13.49
CA ASN A 5 -20.04 -18.62 -13.03
C ASN A 5 -18.91 -18.18 -13.97
N ARG A 6 -19.13 -18.20 -15.29
CA ARG A 6 -18.14 -17.70 -16.27
C ARG A 6 -17.87 -16.21 -16.10
N VAL A 7 -18.93 -15.42 -15.88
CA VAL A 7 -18.80 -13.98 -15.56
C VAL A 7 -17.96 -13.78 -14.30
N LYS A 8 -18.27 -14.53 -13.22
CA LYS A 8 -17.50 -14.46 -11.97
C LYS A 8 -16.02 -14.81 -12.20
N GLU A 9 -15.73 -15.91 -12.88
CA GLU A 9 -14.36 -16.33 -13.21
C GLU A 9 -13.63 -15.27 -14.04
N ARG A 10 -14.31 -14.63 -14.99
CA ARG A 10 -13.73 -13.56 -15.79
C ARG A 10 -13.40 -12.33 -14.94
N ILE A 11 -14.31 -11.92 -14.05
CA ILE A 11 -14.08 -10.80 -13.12
C ILE A 11 -12.88 -11.10 -12.22
N GLU A 12 -12.81 -12.29 -11.62
CA GLU A 12 -11.69 -12.67 -10.75
C GLU A 12 -10.36 -12.71 -11.51
N LYS A 13 -10.36 -13.20 -12.75
CA LYS A 13 -9.17 -13.17 -13.60
C LYS A 13 -8.74 -11.74 -13.94
N LEU A 14 -9.67 -10.88 -14.34
CA LEU A 14 -9.38 -9.48 -14.63
C LEU A 14 -8.79 -8.76 -13.41
N ARG A 15 -9.35 -8.98 -12.22
CA ARG A 15 -8.83 -8.43 -10.96
C ARG A 15 -7.40 -8.89 -10.70
N ALA A 16 -7.11 -10.19 -10.87
CA ALA A 16 -5.78 -10.74 -10.68
C ALA A 16 -4.77 -10.16 -11.68
N ASP A 17 -5.12 -10.15 -12.97
CA ASP A 17 -4.27 -9.63 -14.04
C ASP A 17 -3.97 -8.14 -13.85
N ILE A 18 -4.99 -7.32 -13.58
CA ILE A 18 -4.83 -5.88 -13.34
C ILE A 18 -4.00 -5.62 -12.09
N ASN A 19 -4.23 -6.33 -10.98
CA ASN A 19 -3.43 -6.14 -9.76
C ASN A 19 -1.96 -6.52 -9.97
N ARG A 20 -1.69 -7.60 -10.72
CA ARG A 20 -0.33 -7.98 -11.12
C ARG A 20 0.34 -6.87 -11.92
N HIS A 21 -0.34 -6.32 -12.93
CA HIS A 21 0.21 -5.23 -13.74
C HIS A 21 0.37 -3.92 -12.96
N ASN A 22 -0.54 -3.62 -12.03
CA ASN A 22 -0.38 -2.49 -11.10
C ASN A 22 0.87 -2.66 -10.22
N TYR A 23 1.13 -3.87 -9.72
CA TYR A 23 2.33 -4.13 -8.93
C TYR A 23 3.60 -3.96 -9.76
N LEU A 24 3.62 -4.51 -10.98
CA LEU A 24 4.74 -4.36 -11.92
C LEU A 24 5.02 -2.89 -12.26
N TYR A 25 3.96 -2.11 -12.49
CA TYR A 25 4.07 -0.69 -12.85
C TYR A 25 4.45 0.18 -11.65
N TYR A 26 3.69 0.13 -10.54
CA TYR A 26 3.84 1.08 -9.42
C TYR A 26 4.87 0.67 -8.37
N VAL A 27 5.24 -0.61 -8.27
CA VAL A 27 6.15 -1.11 -7.22
C VAL A 27 7.48 -1.54 -7.80
N LEU A 28 7.47 -2.26 -8.92
CA LEU A 28 8.69 -2.80 -9.51
C LEU A 28 9.29 -1.93 -10.62
N ASP A 29 8.59 -0.89 -11.08
CA ASP A 29 8.98 -0.05 -12.22
C ASP A 29 9.38 -0.89 -13.46
N SER A 30 8.64 -1.97 -13.70
CA SER A 30 8.91 -2.96 -14.75
C SER A 30 7.62 -3.40 -15.45
N PRO A 31 6.91 -2.48 -16.13
CA PRO A 31 5.66 -2.78 -16.80
C PRO A 31 5.84 -3.78 -17.96
N GLU A 32 4.90 -4.72 -18.08
CA GLU A 32 4.89 -5.74 -19.14
C GLU A 32 3.88 -5.46 -20.26
N ILE A 33 2.90 -4.60 -19.99
CA ILE A 33 1.85 -4.21 -20.93
C ILE A 33 1.82 -2.69 -21.06
N SER A 34 1.34 -2.21 -22.19
CA SER A 34 1.13 -0.78 -22.41
C SER A 34 -0.06 -0.24 -21.61
N ASP A 35 -0.08 1.08 -21.38
CA ASP A 35 -1.21 1.76 -20.73
C ASP A 35 -2.53 1.50 -21.47
N ALA A 36 -2.51 1.40 -22.80
CA ALA A 36 -3.71 1.13 -23.60
C ALA A 36 -4.28 -0.29 -23.37
N GLU A 37 -3.41 -1.28 -23.18
CA GLU A 37 -3.81 -2.66 -22.85
C GLU A 37 -4.35 -2.72 -21.42
N HIS A 38 -3.69 -2.06 -20.47
CA HIS A 38 -4.16 -1.95 -19.10
C HIS A 38 -5.54 -1.29 -19.02
N ASP A 39 -5.72 -0.17 -19.72
CA ASP A 39 -6.98 0.54 -19.81
C ASP A 39 -8.10 -0.33 -20.40
N ALA A 40 -7.79 -1.21 -21.35
CA ALA A 40 -8.76 -2.15 -21.91
C ALA A 40 -9.23 -3.16 -20.86
N LEU A 41 -8.32 -3.73 -20.07
CA LEU A 41 -8.66 -4.62 -18.95
C LEU A 41 -9.52 -3.90 -17.90
N MET A 42 -9.14 -2.67 -17.54
CA MET A 42 -9.87 -1.84 -16.59
C MET A 42 -11.29 -1.51 -17.08
N ARG A 43 -11.45 -1.17 -18.37
CA ARG A 43 -12.79 -0.92 -18.96
C ARG A 43 -13.64 -2.17 -18.94
N GLU A 44 -13.09 -3.32 -19.31
CA GLU A 44 -13.82 -4.59 -19.29
C GLU A 44 -14.30 -4.94 -17.88
N LEU A 45 -13.42 -4.81 -16.87
CA LEU A 45 -13.78 -5.07 -15.48
C LEU A 45 -14.90 -4.14 -15.00
N ARG A 46 -14.82 -2.84 -15.30
CA ARG A 46 -15.87 -1.87 -14.95
C ARG A 46 -17.22 -2.26 -15.54
N LEU A 47 -17.26 -2.59 -16.84
CA LEU A 47 -18.50 -2.98 -17.51
C LEU A 47 -19.13 -4.22 -16.87
N LEU A 48 -18.32 -5.24 -16.54
CA LEU A 48 -18.80 -6.45 -15.89
C LEU A 48 -19.30 -6.18 -14.46
N GLU A 49 -18.64 -5.31 -13.71
CA GLU A 49 -19.09 -4.93 -12.36
C GLU A 49 -20.36 -4.06 -12.38
N GLU A 50 -20.54 -3.21 -13.40
CA GLU A 50 -21.76 -2.44 -13.64
C GLU A 50 -22.95 -3.34 -14.03
N GLU A 51 -22.73 -4.30 -14.93
CA GLU A 51 -23.76 -5.25 -15.37
C GLU A 51 -24.10 -6.28 -14.27
N TYR A 52 -23.12 -6.66 -13.45
CA TYR A 52 -23.27 -7.62 -12.35
C TYR A 52 -22.83 -7.02 -10.99
N PRO A 53 -23.58 -6.07 -10.41
CA PRO A 53 -23.19 -5.37 -9.17
C PRO A 53 -22.96 -6.29 -7.97
N ARG A 54 -23.52 -7.50 -7.99
CA ARG A 54 -23.32 -8.51 -6.95
C ARG A 54 -21.88 -9.02 -6.83
N PHE A 55 -21.08 -8.82 -7.87
CA PHE A 55 -19.67 -9.21 -7.89
C PHE A 55 -18.76 -8.05 -7.53
N LEU A 56 -19.25 -6.81 -7.47
CA LEU A 56 -18.47 -5.65 -7.05
C LEU A 56 -17.96 -5.82 -5.61
N THR A 57 -16.66 -5.62 -5.40
CA THR A 57 -16.03 -5.68 -4.07
C THR A 57 -15.28 -4.39 -3.78
N PRO A 58 -15.19 -3.96 -2.50
CA PRO A 58 -14.48 -2.72 -2.12
C PRO A 58 -12.98 -2.71 -2.48
N ASP A 59 -12.36 -3.87 -2.62
CA ASP A 59 -10.95 -4.04 -2.96
C ASP A 59 -10.69 -4.22 -4.46
N SER A 60 -11.73 -4.17 -5.30
CA SER A 60 -11.58 -4.23 -6.75
C SER A 60 -10.71 -3.06 -7.26
N PRO A 61 -9.83 -3.28 -8.26
CA PRO A 61 -9.02 -2.21 -8.87
C PRO A 61 -9.84 -1.02 -9.37
N THR A 62 -11.11 -1.24 -9.74
CA THR A 62 -12.02 -0.19 -10.20
C THR A 62 -12.42 0.80 -9.10
N GLN A 63 -12.26 0.42 -7.82
CA GLN A 63 -12.64 1.21 -6.65
C GLN A 63 -11.50 2.08 -6.09
N ARG A 64 -10.29 1.98 -6.64
CA ARG A 64 -9.10 2.70 -6.11
C ARG A 64 -9.12 4.21 -6.33
N VAL A 65 -9.94 4.74 -7.24
CA VAL A 65 -10.00 6.16 -7.58
C VAL A 65 -11.45 6.57 -7.82
N GLY A 66 -11.89 7.70 -7.25
CA GLY A 66 -13.15 8.35 -7.63
C GLY A 66 -14.29 8.31 -6.61
N ALA A 67 -14.04 7.95 -5.35
CA ALA A 67 -15.03 8.21 -4.30
C ALA A 67 -15.23 9.73 -4.17
N ALA A 68 -16.49 10.15 -3.95
CA ALA A 68 -16.78 11.55 -3.64
C ALA A 68 -15.94 12.01 -2.44
N PRO A 69 -15.46 13.26 -2.43
CA PRO A 69 -14.73 13.80 -1.27
C PRO A 69 -15.56 13.59 0.00
N VAL A 70 -14.92 13.07 1.04
CA VAL A 70 -15.56 13.00 2.36
C VAL A 70 -15.68 14.42 2.92
N GLU A 71 -16.78 14.72 3.62
CA GLU A 71 -16.99 16.03 4.25
C GLU A 71 -15.96 16.31 5.34
N ALA A 72 -15.51 15.26 6.05
CA ALA A 72 -14.47 15.33 7.06
C ALA A 72 -13.77 13.97 7.23
N PHE A 73 -12.52 13.99 7.68
CA PHE A 73 -11.81 12.79 8.12
C PHE A 73 -12.15 12.47 9.58
N GLY A 74 -12.43 11.21 9.87
CA GLY A 74 -12.55 10.71 11.23
C GLY A 74 -11.19 10.58 11.91
N VAL A 75 -11.18 10.55 13.25
CA VAL A 75 -9.96 10.27 14.03
C VAL A 75 -9.76 8.75 14.10
N VAL A 76 -8.53 8.31 13.83
CA VAL A 76 -8.12 6.91 13.98
C VAL A 76 -7.14 6.80 15.14
N GLU A 77 -7.50 6.03 16.17
CA GLU A 77 -6.58 5.70 17.25
C GLU A 77 -5.60 4.62 16.77
N HIS A 78 -4.30 4.90 16.89
CA HIS A 78 -3.26 3.95 16.51
C HIS A 78 -3.09 2.88 17.61
N PRO A 79 -3.20 1.58 17.28
CA PRO A 79 -3.05 0.51 18.29
C PRO A 79 -1.62 0.41 18.83
N VAL A 80 -0.64 0.89 18.06
CA VAL A 80 0.76 1.00 18.45
C VAL A 80 1.23 2.44 18.17
N PRO A 81 1.98 3.08 19.08
CA PRO A 81 2.46 4.45 18.85
C PRO A 81 3.38 4.57 17.63
N LEU A 82 3.10 5.54 16.75
CA LEU A 82 4.00 5.93 15.65
C LEU A 82 5.10 6.86 16.17
N LEU A 83 6.25 6.28 16.49
CA LEU A 83 7.41 6.96 17.08
C LEU A 83 8.07 7.97 16.11
N SER A 84 8.72 8.98 16.69
CA SER A 84 9.67 9.84 15.98
C SER A 84 11.10 9.40 16.25
N LEU A 85 12.02 9.78 15.35
CA LEU A 85 13.45 9.55 15.52
C LEU A 85 14.15 10.80 16.07
N ALA A 86 15.20 10.58 16.86
CA ALA A 86 16.16 11.63 17.18
C ALA A 86 17.04 11.93 15.96
N ASN A 87 17.56 13.15 15.88
CA ASN A 87 18.44 13.60 14.80
C ASN A 87 19.91 13.57 15.22
N ALA A 88 20.79 13.43 14.23
CA ALA A 88 22.22 13.72 14.33
C ALA A 88 22.61 14.55 13.12
N PHE A 89 23.39 15.61 13.33
CA PHE A 89 23.81 16.56 12.29
C PHE A 89 25.32 16.57 12.06
N SER A 90 26.06 15.73 12.79
CA SER A 90 27.49 15.52 12.62
C SER A 90 27.88 14.06 12.83
N ASP A 91 29.04 13.68 12.31
CA ASP A 91 29.61 12.35 12.49
C ASP A 91 29.86 12.04 13.97
N ASP A 92 30.32 13.03 14.74
CA ASP A 92 30.57 12.88 16.18
C ASP A 92 29.29 12.55 16.95
N GLU A 93 28.18 13.22 16.65
CA GLU A 93 26.86 12.91 17.23
C GLU A 93 26.39 11.50 16.89
N LEU A 94 26.58 11.10 15.62
CA LEU A 94 26.22 9.76 15.16
C LEU A 94 27.06 8.68 15.84
N PHE A 95 28.39 8.85 15.94
CA PHE A 95 29.28 7.91 16.63
C PHE A 95 29.01 7.86 18.13
N ALA A 96 28.68 8.99 18.76
CA ALA A 96 28.27 9.02 20.16
C ALA A 96 27.00 8.20 20.40
N TRP A 97 25.99 8.34 19.52
CA TRP A 97 24.79 7.50 19.54
C TRP A 97 25.13 6.02 19.35
N TYR A 98 25.93 5.67 18.33
CA TYR A 98 26.30 4.29 18.04
C TYR A 98 26.99 3.60 19.23
N ASN A 99 28.02 4.26 19.80
CA ASN A 99 28.77 3.72 20.92
C ASN A 99 27.91 3.54 22.18
N ARG A 100 26.98 4.48 22.43
CA ARG A 100 26.02 4.36 23.53
C ARG A 100 25.08 3.18 23.32
N THR A 101 24.54 3.03 22.11
CA THR A 101 23.61 1.94 21.77
C THR A 101 24.28 0.57 21.84
N ALA A 102 25.50 0.44 21.32
CA ALA A 102 26.29 -0.81 21.40
C ALA A 102 26.48 -1.24 22.85
N ARG A 103 26.89 -0.30 23.73
CA ARG A 103 27.02 -0.56 25.16
C ARG A 103 25.71 -1.00 25.83
N LEU A 104 24.59 -0.37 25.48
CA LEU A 104 23.27 -0.73 26.02
C LEU A 104 22.81 -2.11 25.56
N ALA A 105 23.16 -2.50 24.33
CA ALA A 105 22.89 -3.82 23.78
C ALA A 105 23.81 -4.91 24.34
N GLY A 106 24.86 -4.55 25.10
CA GLY A 106 25.88 -5.50 25.56
C GLY A 106 26.85 -5.95 24.46
N GLU A 107 26.83 -5.25 23.32
CA GLU A 107 27.61 -5.59 22.13
C GLU A 107 28.82 -4.66 21.96
N ARG A 108 29.86 -5.15 21.30
CA ARG A 108 31.01 -4.30 20.92
C ARG A 108 30.72 -3.46 19.67
N LYS A 109 29.96 -4.03 18.74
CA LYS A 109 29.53 -3.46 17.46
C LYS A 109 28.24 -4.16 17.04
N PHE A 110 27.42 -3.46 16.28
CA PHE A 110 26.21 -4.00 15.63
C PHE A 110 26.09 -3.46 14.22
N ASP A 111 25.38 -4.23 13.37
CA ASP A 111 25.09 -3.87 11.99
C ASP A 111 23.96 -2.83 11.91
N LEU A 112 24.01 -1.99 10.88
CA LEU A 112 23.02 -0.95 10.64
C LEU A 112 22.33 -1.18 9.30
N THR A 113 21.01 -1.01 9.29
CA THR A 113 20.25 -0.79 8.06
C THR A 113 20.16 0.71 7.83
N CYS A 114 20.66 1.18 6.69
CA CYS A 114 20.63 2.59 6.32
C CYS A 114 19.58 2.79 5.23
N GLU A 115 18.64 3.72 5.47
CA GLU A 115 17.56 4.07 4.55
C GLU A 115 17.58 5.57 4.30
N HIS A 116 17.18 5.99 3.09
CA HIS A 116 16.95 7.40 2.83
C HIS A 116 15.75 7.90 3.64
N LYS A 117 15.95 8.99 4.38
CA LYS A 117 14.85 9.66 5.09
C LYS A 117 13.96 10.39 4.07
N ILE A 118 12.84 9.78 3.71
CA ILE A 118 11.84 10.39 2.83
C ILE A 118 11.22 11.61 3.52
N ASP A 119 11.25 12.76 2.85
CA ASP A 119 10.63 13.99 3.35
C ASP A 119 9.17 14.04 2.88
N GLY A 120 8.29 13.45 3.68
CA GLY A 120 6.88 13.29 3.36
C GLY A 120 6.00 13.12 4.61
N LEU A 121 4.82 12.56 4.40
CA LEU A 121 3.86 12.31 5.48
C LEU A 121 3.98 10.88 6.00
N ALA A 122 4.11 10.72 7.32
CA ALA A 122 4.04 9.42 7.94
C ALA A 122 2.58 8.90 7.94
N VAL A 123 2.39 7.69 7.41
CA VAL A 123 1.09 7.02 7.31
C VAL A 123 1.14 5.63 7.94
N SER A 124 -0.01 5.16 8.43
CA SER A 124 -0.25 3.81 8.93
C SER A 124 -1.28 3.14 8.04
N LEU A 125 -1.01 1.91 7.60
CA LEU A 125 -1.89 1.11 6.75
C LEU A 125 -2.26 -0.19 7.49
N MET A 126 -3.54 -0.37 7.79
CA MET A 126 -4.06 -1.58 8.42
C MET A 126 -4.59 -2.54 7.37
N TYR A 127 -4.16 -3.80 7.47
CA TYR A 127 -4.65 -4.90 6.67
C TYR A 127 -5.26 -5.97 7.57
N THR A 128 -6.45 -6.44 7.25
CA THR A 128 -7.12 -7.56 7.94
C THR A 128 -7.31 -8.69 6.95
N ASN A 129 -6.77 -9.88 7.25
CA ASN A 129 -6.79 -11.05 6.35
C ASN A 129 -6.27 -10.74 4.93
N GLY A 130 -5.26 -9.86 4.81
CA GLY A 130 -4.69 -9.46 3.53
C GLY A 130 -5.45 -8.34 2.78
N HIS A 131 -6.60 -7.90 3.29
CA HIS A 131 -7.35 -6.78 2.69
C HIS A 131 -7.04 -5.47 3.40
N PHE A 132 -6.82 -4.40 2.63
CA PHE A 132 -6.64 -3.06 3.16
C PHE A 132 -7.94 -2.56 3.79
N THR A 133 -7.90 -2.14 5.06
CA THR A 133 -9.09 -1.71 5.80
C THR A 133 -9.03 -0.25 6.25
N THR A 134 -7.84 0.28 6.56
CA THR A 134 -7.71 1.64 7.09
C THR A 134 -6.37 2.24 6.73
N GLY A 135 -6.38 3.45 6.20
CA GLY A 135 -5.20 4.32 6.08
C GLY A 135 -5.36 5.51 7.01
N ALA A 136 -4.35 5.79 7.82
CA ALA A 136 -4.36 6.90 8.78
C ALA A 136 -3.06 7.68 8.73
N THR A 137 -3.14 8.99 8.99
CA THR A 137 -1.96 9.83 9.22
C THR A 137 -1.38 9.56 10.61
N ARG A 138 -0.10 9.89 10.82
CA ARG A 138 0.54 9.75 12.14
C ARG A 138 -0.12 10.60 13.23
N GLY A 139 -0.54 11.81 12.88
CA GLY A 139 -1.24 12.74 13.76
C GLY A 139 -2.68 12.93 13.32
#